data_AF-F8GCM0-F1
#
_entry.id   AF-F8GCM0-F1
#
_cell.length_a   1.000
_cell.length_b   1.000
_cell.length_c   1.000
_cell.angle_alpha   90.00
_cell.angle_beta   90.00
_cell.angle_gamma   90.00
#
_symmetry.space_group_name_H-M   'P 1'
#
loop_
_entity.id
_entity.type
_entity.pdbx_description
1 polymer ?
#
loop_
_entity_poly.entity_id
_entity_poly.type
_entity_poly.pdbx_seq_one_letter_code
_entity_poly.pdbx_strand_id
1 'polypeptide(L)'
;MRRLLATDLGIWPMAADQHLPSDMMISTPDYWARLAEYLLLYDQIIIPTGNMQILAVLRIMLGDNIFDELIRNKIIVLARYDMWFGYLGAGGIGFYQVFDNPEMQKNSFPNMATNHFEHLDQAIENALIATNPPSTTKRKTVIKNLLLDNTIVLPMETIFKGVKEEAFSDIRNSSYLQNILSLKNADCLIGNIGKSNPNSFTIFNPHVTPKKVIPEIEALNRVVFENLLLSIGGHTQATALTGDNSTLSVLNAKGQRIGFSPQGRKAFADLQKINGVPDIGLAFSSKQLSAAQIFDLRSSEHAADLRIWLDKGSPTEEATETIARYIETIKNPSLVERWPVKILRFAITATWSTLEPVTGIAATAIDNFYLKKLYSHKSPDLFMRQAKIVLTNTPVIHPPIRKGRDRNAVCSCGSGKKYKTCCGI
;
A
#
# COMPACT_ATOMS: atom_id res chain seq x y z
N MET A 1 -5.52 9.29 9.29
CA MET A 1 -4.60 8.13 9.27
C MET A 1 -3.71 8.09 8.02
N ARG A 2 -2.39 8.03 8.21
CA ARG A 2 -1.39 7.86 7.13
C ARG A 2 -0.58 6.58 7.34
N ARG A 3 -0.35 5.78 6.30
CA ARG A 3 0.37 4.51 6.41
C ARG A 3 1.60 4.43 5.51
N LEU A 4 2.72 4.02 6.07
CA LEU A 4 3.96 3.74 5.35
C LEU A 4 4.00 2.27 4.90
N LEU A 5 4.11 2.02 3.59
CA LEU A 5 4.20 0.68 3.00
C LEU A 5 5.65 0.29 2.73
N ALA A 6 6.42 0.07 3.79
CA ALA A 6 7.85 -0.20 3.68
C ALA A 6 8.17 -1.53 2.97
N THR A 7 7.71 -2.66 3.50
CA THR A 7 8.06 -4.00 2.98
C THR A 7 7.06 -4.56 1.98
N ASP A 8 5.88 -3.95 1.85
CA ASP A 8 4.85 -4.42 0.91
C ASP A 8 5.07 -3.86 -0.49
N LEU A 9 5.08 -2.53 -0.63
CA LEU A 9 5.10 -1.87 -1.94
C LEU A 9 6.28 -0.89 -2.11
N GLY A 10 6.98 -0.51 -1.04
CA GLY A 10 7.84 0.68 -1.06
C GLY A 10 9.34 0.47 -1.15
N ILE A 11 9.89 -0.53 -0.49
CA ILE A 11 11.35 -0.70 -0.52
C ILE A 11 11.72 -1.77 -1.51
N TRP A 12 12.34 -1.36 -2.61
CA TRP A 12 12.79 -2.26 -3.66
C TRP A 12 14.28 -2.48 -3.48
N PRO A 13 14.75 -3.74 -3.39
CA PRO A 13 16.17 -3.99 -3.32
C PRO A 13 16.79 -3.70 -4.68
N MET A 14 18.05 -3.29 -4.66
CA MET A 14 18.88 -3.24 -5.86
C MET A 14 19.11 -4.66 -6.40
N ALA A 15 18.17 -5.18 -7.19
CA ALA A 15 18.32 -6.46 -7.87
C ALA A 15 19.03 -6.26 -9.22
N ALA A 16 19.72 -7.29 -9.68
CA ALA A 16 20.21 -7.37 -11.07
C ALA A 16 19.03 -7.52 -12.05
N ASP A 17 18.05 -8.35 -11.70
CA ASP A 17 16.82 -8.58 -12.48
C ASP A 17 15.64 -7.85 -11.86
N GLN A 18 15.60 -6.54 -12.07
CA GLN A 18 14.63 -5.69 -11.39
C GLN A 18 13.19 -6.00 -11.79
N HIS A 19 12.92 -6.45 -13.01
CA HIS A 19 11.57 -6.77 -13.48
C HIS A 19 10.88 -7.87 -12.65
N LEU A 20 11.64 -8.83 -12.10
CA LEU A 20 11.10 -9.97 -11.35
C LEU A 20 10.26 -9.54 -10.12
N PRO A 21 10.73 -8.64 -9.24
CA PRO A 21 9.89 -8.10 -8.16
C PRO A 21 8.57 -7.48 -8.62
N SER A 22 8.56 -6.71 -9.73
CA SER A 22 7.31 -6.12 -10.25
C SER A 22 6.36 -7.19 -10.75
N ASP A 23 6.86 -8.14 -11.54
CA ASP A 23 6.06 -9.22 -12.10
C ASP A 23 5.50 -10.13 -11.00
N MET A 24 6.28 -10.39 -9.95
CA MET A 24 5.84 -11.13 -8.77
C MET A 24 4.68 -10.42 -8.08
N MET A 25 4.78 -9.11 -7.82
CA MET A 25 3.69 -8.36 -7.19
C MET A 25 2.42 -8.35 -8.05
N ILE A 26 2.56 -8.14 -9.36
CA ILE A 26 1.45 -8.12 -10.31
C ILE A 26 0.79 -9.50 -10.42
N SER A 27 1.55 -10.57 -10.39
CA SER A 27 1.04 -11.94 -10.50
C SER A 27 0.47 -12.50 -9.20
N THR A 28 0.78 -11.90 -8.06
CA THR A 28 0.39 -12.41 -6.73
C THR A 28 -0.88 -11.72 -6.22
N PRO A 29 -2.02 -12.44 -6.07
CA PRO A 29 -3.31 -11.87 -5.67
C PRO A 29 -3.27 -11.10 -4.34
N ASP A 30 -2.43 -11.53 -3.39
CA ASP A 30 -2.33 -10.90 -2.06
C ASP A 30 -1.84 -9.45 -2.11
N TYR A 31 -1.05 -9.06 -3.11
CA TYR A 31 -0.63 -7.65 -3.26
C TYR A 31 -1.79 -6.78 -3.77
N TRP A 32 -2.64 -7.32 -4.66
CA TRP A 32 -3.84 -6.64 -5.10
C TRP A 32 -4.80 -6.42 -3.94
N ALA A 33 -5.09 -7.49 -3.19
CA ALA A 33 -5.99 -7.44 -2.05
C ALA A 33 -5.54 -6.41 -1.01
N ARG A 34 -4.24 -6.43 -0.64
CA ARG A 34 -3.66 -5.47 0.29
C ARG A 34 -3.74 -4.04 -0.22
N LEU A 35 -3.45 -3.80 -1.50
CA LEU A 35 -3.56 -2.46 -2.07
C LEU A 35 -4.99 -1.91 -1.97
N ALA A 36 -6.01 -2.72 -2.28
CA ALA A 36 -7.41 -2.32 -2.15
C ALA A 36 -7.79 -2.01 -0.69
N GLU A 37 -7.40 -2.87 0.25
CA GLU A 37 -7.63 -2.64 1.68
C GLU A 37 -6.96 -1.35 2.15
N TYR A 38 -5.70 -1.11 1.78
CA TYR A 38 -5.00 0.12 2.15
C TYR A 38 -5.69 1.36 1.58
N LEU A 39 -6.17 1.27 0.33
CA LEU A 39 -6.92 2.35 -0.32
C LEU A 39 -8.30 2.57 0.29
N LEU A 40 -8.84 1.67 1.10
CA LEU A 40 -10.11 1.91 1.80
C LEU A 40 -9.89 2.40 3.22
N LEU A 41 -8.84 1.89 3.88
CA LEU A 41 -8.60 2.10 5.29
C LEU A 41 -7.80 3.37 5.64
N TYR A 42 -6.96 3.90 4.75
CA TYR A 42 -6.05 5.00 5.10
C TYR A 42 -6.34 6.25 4.30
N ASP A 43 -6.21 7.44 4.89
CA ASP A 43 -6.37 8.71 4.15
C ASP A 43 -5.22 8.92 3.16
N GLN A 44 -4.02 8.50 3.54
CA GLN A 44 -2.85 8.50 2.68
C GLN A 44 -2.03 7.23 2.85
N ILE A 45 -1.54 6.73 1.73
CA ILE A 45 -0.62 5.62 1.63
C ILE A 45 0.70 6.19 1.14
N ILE A 46 1.72 6.10 1.98
CA ILE A 46 3.07 6.54 1.67
C ILE A 46 3.85 5.32 1.23
N ILE A 47 4.40 5.38 0.03
CA ILE A 47 5.20 4.33 -0.55
C ILE A 47 6.62 4.88 -0.70
N PRO A 48 7.56 4.48 0.17
CA PRO A 48 8.98 4.70 -0.09
C PRO A 48 9.31 4.25 -1.51
N THR A 49 10.24 4.87 -2.21
CA THR A 49 10.67 4.35 -3.51
C THR A 49 12.05 4.86 -3.86
N GLY A 50 12.89 3.99 -4.40
CA GLY A 50 14.20 4.37 -4.91
C GLY A 50 14.11 4.66 -6.40
N ASN A 51 14.24 3.61 -7.20
CA ASN A 51 14.28 3.64 -8.66
C ASN A 51 12.92 3.92 -9.35
N MET A 52 11.86 4.31 -8.62
CA MET A 52 10.50 4.53 -9.17
C MET A 52 9.86 3.32 -9.85
N GLN A 53 10.36 2.12 -9.61
CA GLN A 53 9.85 0.93 -10.27
C GLN A 53 8.42 0.56 -9.87
N ILE A 54 7.99 0.97 -8.68
CA ILE A 54 6.62 0.79 -8.20
C ILE A 54 5.56 1.40 -9.14
N LEU A 55 5.93 2.37 -9.98
CA LEU A 55 5.06 2.97 -10.99
C LEU A 55 4.45 1.91 -11.91
N ALA A 56 5.23 0.90 -12.31
CA ALA A 56 4.79 -0.18 -13.18
C ALA A 56 3.61 -0.95 -12.55
N VAL A 57 3.82 -1.38 -11.30
CA VAL A 57 2.88 -2.16 -10.52
C VAL A 57 1.59 -1.37 -10.29
N LEU A 58 1.70 -0.12 -9.82
CA LEU A 58 0.54 0.71 -9.54
C LEU A 58 -0.28 0.99 -10.80
N ARG A 59 0.38 1.32 -11.91
CA ARG A 59 -0.32 1.60 -13.18
C ARG A 59 -1.01 0.36 -13.76
N ILE A 60 -0.43 -0.83 -13.59
CA ILE A 60 -1.08 -2.09 -14.00
C ILE A 60 -2.25 -2.44 -13.08
N MET A 61 -2.09 -2.29 -11.76
CA MET A 61 -3.13 -2.66 -10.80
C MET A 61 -4.32 -1.71 -10.82
N LEU A 62 -4.07 -0.41 -10.97
CA LEU A 62 -5.07 0.64 -10.86
C LEU A 62 -5.60 1.12 -12.22
N GLY A 63 -4.79 0.98 -13.27
CA GLY A 63 -5.00 1.70 -14.52
C GLY A 63 -4.57 3.15 -14.42
N ASP A 64 -4.20 3.74 -15.57
CA ASP A 64 -3.61 5.08 -15.65
C ASP A 64 -4.50 6.19 -15.06
N ASN A 65 -5.82 6.13 -15.26
CA ASN A 65 -6.74 7.17 -14.79
C ASN A 65 -6.84 7.21 -13.26
N ILE A 66 -7.03 6.04 -12.64
CA ILE A 66 -7.14 5.96 -11.17
C ILE A 66 -5.79 6.21 -10.52
N PHE A 67 -4.70 5.75 -11.14
CA PHE A 67 -3.36 6.12 -10.72
C PHE A 67 -3.17 7.64 -10.65
N ASP A 68 -3.53 8.37 -11.70
CA ASP A 68 -3.39 9.83 -11.74
C ASP A 68 -4.19 10.51 -10.64
N GLU A 69 -5.45 10.12 -10.44
CA GLU A 69 -6.31 10.66 -9.40
C GLU A 69 -5.76 10.40 -8.00
N LEU A 70 -5.22 9.20 -7.75
CA LEU A 70 -4.66 8.85 -6.45
C LEU A 70 -3.38 9.64 -6.14
N ILE A 71 -2.53 9.89 -7.14
CA ILE A 71 -1.32 10.72 -6.98
C ILE A 71 -1.70 12.20 -6.82
N ARG A 72 -2.56 12.72 -7.69
CA ARG A 72 -3.00 14.12 -7.71
C ARG A 72 -3.66 14.54 -6.39
N ASN A 73 -4.51 13.67 -5.84
CA ASN A 73 -5.20 13.91 -4.58
C ASN A 73 -4.35 13.51 -3.35
N LYS A 74 -3.07 13.16 -3.55
CA LYS A 74 -2.13 12.74 -2.51
C LYS A 74 -2.68 11.62 -1.64
N ILE A 75 -3.46 10.72 -2.23
CA ILE A 75 -3.92 9.48 -1.60
C ILE A 75 -2.77 8.48 -1.63
N ILE A 76 -2.08 8.36 -2.77
CA ILE A 76 -0.78 7.70 -2.85
C ILE A 76 0.28 8.79 -2.87
N VAL A 77 1.25 8.68 -1.96
CA VAL A 77 2.38 9.60 -1.86
C VAL A 77 3.65 8.79 -2.03
N LEU A 78 4.43 9.10 -3.06
CA LEU A 78 5.74 8.50 -3.26
C LEU A 78 6.77 9.25 -2.42
N ALA A 79 7.52 8.53 -1.58
CA ALA A 79 8.60 9.09 -0.77
C ALA A 79 9.95 8.61 -1.31
N ARG A 80 10.58 9.44 -2.14
CA ARG A 80 11.80 9.12 -2.86
C ARG A 80 13.01 9.20 -1.94
N TYR A 81 13.80 8.13 -1.89
CA TYR A 81 15.10 8.07 -1.21
C TYR A 81 16.17 7.62 -2.20
N ASP A 82 17.28 8.34 -2.32
CA ASP A 82 18.32 8.19 -3.36
C ASP A 82 19.67 7.68 -2.83
N MET A 83 19.67 7.12 -1.62
CA MET A 83 20.83 6.49 -1.01
C MET A 83 20.46 5.13 -0.46
N TRP A 84 21.39 4.18 -0.54
CA TRP A 84 21.26 2.86 0.07
C TRP A 84 22.50 2.52 0.89
N PHE A 85 22.32 1.68 1.91
CA PHE A 85 23.35 1.38 2.89
C PHE A 85 23.73 -0.10 2.89
N GLY A 86 24.88 -0.36 3.47
CA GLY A 86 25.36 -1.70 3.76
C GLY A 86 26.48 -1.67 4.78
N TYR A 87 27.03 -2.85 5.02
CA TYR A 87 28.16 -3.02 5.93
C TYR A 87 29.46 -3.12 5.13
N LEU A 88 30.39 -2.20 5.41
CA LEU A 88 31.74 -2.12 4.85
C LEU A 88 32.69 -2.77 5.87
N GLY A 89 33.29 -3.91 5.54
CA GLY A 89 34.13 -4.74 6.41
C GLY A 89 34.70 -4.06 7.67
N ALA A 90 35.77 -3.28 7.50
CA ALA A 90 36.44 -2.58 8.61
C ALA A 90 35.87 -1.18 8.92
N GLY A 91 34.91 -0.68 8.12
CA GLY A 91 34.32 0.65 8.24
C GLY A 91 32.94 0.67 8.93
N GLY A 92 32.33 -0.49 9.15
CA GLY A 92 30.98 -0.62 9.68
C GLY A 92 29.90 -0.19 8.68
N ILE A 93 28.81 0.39 9.18
CA ILE A 93 27.68 0.85 8.36
C ILE A 93 28.07 2.09 7.55
N GLY A 94 27.87 2.02 6.24
CA GLY A 94 28.12 3.10 5.30
C GLY A 94 27.16 3.11 4.13
N PHE A 95 27.14 4.24 3.44
CA PHE A 95 26.39 4.43 2.20
C PHE A 95 27.22 4.10 0.99
N TYR A 96 26.53 3.79 -0.08
CA TYR A 96 27.12 3.62 -1.39
C TYR A 96 26.20 4.15 -2.47
N GLN A 97 26.80 4.40 -3.62
CA GLN A 97 26.12 4.66 -4.87
C GLN A 97 26.67 3.69 -5.91
N VAL A 98 25.84 3.31 -6.86
CA VAL A 98 26.24 2.48 -8.00
C VAL A 98 26.08 3.31 -9.26
N PHE A 99 27.12 3.27 -10.10
CA PHE A 99 27.16 3.97 -11.38
C PHE A 99 27.33 2.95 -12.48
N ASP A 100 26.83 3.28 -13.68
CA ASP A 100 27.06 2.46 -14.86
C ASP A 100 28.55 2.48 -15.21
N ASN A 101 29.06 1.33 -15.67
CA ASN A 101 30.44 1.25 -16.13
C ASN A 101 30.57 2.08 -17.42
N PRO A 102 31.40 3.15 -17.45
CA PRO A 102 31.56 3.99 -18.64
C PRO A 102 32.13 3.23 -19.85
N GLU A 103 32.79 2.09 -19.64
CA GLU A 103 33.37 1.25 -20.68
C GLU A 103 32.40 0.20 -21.24
N MET A 104 31.29 -0.09 -20.55
CA MET A 104 30.23 -0.92 -21.11
C MET A 104 29.42 -0.10 -22.12
N GLN A 105 29.16 -0.66 -23.31
CA GLN A 105 28.26 -0.03 -24.29
C GLN A 105 26.98 0.39 -23.58
N LYS A 106 26.58 1.66 -23.74
CA LYS A 106 25.28 2.15 -23.28
C LYS A 106 24.21 1.22 -23.82
N ASN A 107 23.70 0.33 -22.99
CA ASN A 107 22.53 -0.45 -23.31
C ASN A 107 21.41 0.54 -23.65
N SER A 108 20.61 0.21 -24.66
CA SER A 108 19.50 1.07 -25.11
C SER A 108 18.39 1.22 -24.07
N PHE A 109 18.45 0.45 -22.97
CA PHE A 109 17.52 0.48 -21.86
C PHE A 109 18.17 1.02 -20.58
N PRO A 110 17.49 1.89 -19.83
CA PRO A 110 17.98 2.38 -18.54
C PRO A 110 18.24 1.24 -17.55
N ASN A 111 19.37 1.33 -16.85
CA ASN A 111 19.70 0.40 -15.77
C ASN A 111 18.97 0.84 -14.50
N MET A 112 17.92 0.12 -14.14
CA MET A 112 17.08 0.49 -12.99
C MET A 112 17.83 0.38 -11.63
N ALA A 113 19.00 -0.26 -11.59
CA ALA A 113 19.87 -0.27 -10.40
C ALA A 113 20.58 1.06 -10.20
N THR A 114 21.12 1.66 -11.27
CA THR A 114 21.77 2.97 -11.20
C THR A 114 20.73 4.10 -11.14
N ASN A 115 19.55 3.89 -11.75
CA ASN A 115 18.38 4.76 -11.65
C ASN A 115 17.97 5.10 -10.20
N HIS A 116 18.29 4.21 -9.26
CA HIS A 116 18.09 4.44 -7.83
C HIS A 116 18.82 5.68 -7.29
N PHE A 117 19.94 6.06 -7.89
CA PHE A 117 20.81 7.14 -7.40
C PHE A 117 20.70 8.42 -8.24
N GLU A 118 19.90 8.39 -9.30
CA GLU A 118 19.69 9.55 -10.14
C GLU A 118 18.71 10.54 -9.51
N HIS A 119 18.83 11.81 -9.92
CA HIS A 119 17.87 12.84 -9.58
C HIS A 119 16.45 12.43 -9.96
N LEU A 120 15.46 12.86 -9.16
CA LEU A 120 14.06 12.48 -9.29
C LEU A 120 13.54 12.55 -10.74
N ASP A 121 13.88 13.62 -11.45
CA ASP A 121 13.42 13.85 -12.82
C ASP A 121 13.88 12.75 -13.79
N GLN A 122 15.18 12.43 -13.75
CA GLN A 122 15.75 11.37 -14.56
C GLN A 122 15.24 10.00 -14.10
N ALA A 123 15.11 9.79 -12.80
CA ALA A 123 14.61 8.54 -12.23
C ALA A 123 13.20 8.19 -12.71
N ILE A 124 12.31 9.20 -12.79
CA ILE A 124 10.96 9.04 -13.33
C ILE A 124 11.01 8.72 -14.83
N GLU A 125 11.80 9.47 -15.60
CA GLU A 125 11.88 9.29 -17.05
C GLU A 125 12.37 7.89 -17.42
N ASN A 126 13.46 7.46 -16.78
CA ASN A 126 14.04 6.14 -16.95
C ASN A 126 13.07 5.04 -16.53
N ALA A 127 12.36 5.20 -15.40
CA ALA A 127 11.34 4.23 -15.00
C ALA A 127 10.21 4.12 -16.04
N LEU A 128 9.75 5.23 -16.62
CA LEU A 128 8.72 5.24 -17.67
C LEU A 128 9.21 4.68 -19.02
N ILE A 129 10.52 4.61 -19.24
CA ILE A 129 11.13 3.93 -20.40
C ILE A 129 11.26 2.43 -20.11
N ALA A 130 11.74 2.08 -18.92
CA ALA A 130 12.13 0.73 -18.56
C ALA A 130 10.96 -0.16 -18.12
N THR A 131 9.78 0.40 -17.83
CA THR A 131 8.67 -0.34 -17.23
C THR A 131 7.38 -0.36 -18.05
N ASN A 132 6.58 -1.41 -17.82
CA ASN A 132 5.24 -1.55 -18.38
C ASN A 132 4.19 -1.00 -17.38
N PRO A 133 3.06 -0.46 -17.87
CA PRO A 133 2.62 -0.43 -19.26
C PRO A 133 3.31 0.70 -20.05
N PRO A 134 3.63 0.47 -21.34
CA PRO A 134 4.30 1.48 -22.14
C PRO A 134 3.42 2.73 -22.28
N SER A 135 4.05 3.90 -22.24
CA SER A 135 3.38 5.19 -22.38
C SER A 135 3.78 5.86 -23.69
N THR A 136 2.81 6.48 -24.37
CA THR A 136 3.11 7.42 -25.46
C THR A 136 3.92 8.61 -24.92
N THR A 137 4.65 9.32 -25.79
CA THR A 137 5.45 10.49 -25.38
C THR A 137 4.61 11.52 -24.61
N LYS A 138 3.41 11.84 -25.11
CA LYS A 138 2.47 12.75 -24.43
C LYS A 138 2.09 12.25 -23.04
N ARG A 139 1.82 10.94 -22.90
CA ARG A 139 1.47 10.34 -21.60
C ARG A 139 2.64 10.36 -20.63
N LYS A 140 3.87 10.10 -21.10
CA LYS A 140 5.09 10.19 -20.29
C LYS A 140 5.25 11.59 -19.69
N THR A 141 5.08 12.64 -20.49
CA THR A 141 5.16 14.03 -20.00
C THR A 141 4.11 14.32 -18.92
N VAL A 142 2.87 13.87 -19.10
CA VAL A 142 1.81 14.06 -18.09
C VAL A 142 2.16 13.37 -16.78
N ILE A 143 2.58 12.10 -16.84
CA ILE A 143 2.96 11.34 -15.64
C ILE A 143 4.19 11.97 -14.97
N LYS A 144 5.21 12.34 -15.75
CA LYS A 144 6.44 12.97 -15.25
C LYS A 144 6.13 14.25 -14.47
N ASN A 145 5.36 15.17 -15.05
CA ASN A 145 4.98 16.41 -14.37
C ASN A 145 4.15 16.13 -13.11
N LEU A 146 3.16 15.23 -13.20
CA LEU A 146 2.35 14.84 -12.06
C LEU A 146 3.19 14.30 -10.90
N LEU A 147 4.19 13.46 -11.19
CA LEU A 147 5.06 12.87 -10.19
C LEU A 147 6.08 13.85 -9.63
N LEU A 148 6.65 14.75 -10.45
CA LEU A 148 7.53 15.80 -9.97
C LEU A 148 6.83 16.71 -8.95
N ASP A 149 5.55 17.02 -9.18
CA ASP A 149 4.77 17.90 -8.30
C ASP A 149 4.31 17.21 -7.00
N ASN A 150 4.24 15.87 -6.99
CA ASN A 150 3.60 15.11 -5.90
C ASN A 150 4.49 14.07 -5.21
N THR A 151 5.74 13.88 -5.66
CA THR A 151 6.71 13.01 -5.00
C THR A 151 7.48 13.81 -3.94
N ILE A 152 7.58 13.25 -2.73
CA ILE A 152 8.40 13.82 -1.65
C ILE A 152 9.82 13.29 -1.80
N VAL A 153 10.80 14.18 -1.98
CA VAL A 153 12.22 13.81 -1.92
C VAL A 153 12.68 13.88 -0.48
N LEU A 154 13.21 12.76 0.04
CA LEU A 154 13.66 12.65 1.43
C LEU A 154 15.10 13.16 1.59
N PRO A 155 15.41 13.91 2.67
CA PRO A 155 16.77 14.40 2.93
C PRO A 155 17.66 13.28 3.48
N MET A 156 18.05 12.35 2.62
CA MET A 156 18.66 11.07 3.02
C MET A 156 19.97 11.20 3.79
N GLU A 157 20.80 12.20 3.47
CA GLU A 157 22.04 12.47 4.22
C GLU A 157 21.75 12.79 5.70
N THR A 158 20.73 13.62 5.95
CA THR A 158 20.33 14.02 7.31
C THR A 158 19.65 12.86 8.03
N ILE A 159 18.71 12.18 7.36
CA ILE A 159 18.01 11.01 7.91
C ILE A 159 19.02 9.97 8.37
N PHE A 160 19.97 9.61 7.52
CA PHE A 160 20.86 8.50 7.81
C PHE A 160 21.89 8.78 8.88
N LYS A 161 22.41 10.01 8.95
CA LYS A 161 23.29 10.39 10.05
C LYS A 161 22.61 10.11 11.39
N GLY A 162 21.34 10.50 11.52
CA GLY A 162 20.52 10.18 12.70
C GLY A 162 20.29 8.68 12.87
N VAL A 163 19.89 7.97 11.81
CA VAL A 163 19.61 6.52 11.82
C VAL A 163 20.82 5.70 12.29
N LYS A 164 22.02 6.02 11.81
CA LYS A 164 23.25 5.30 12.17
C LYS A 164 23.58 5.47 13.66
N GLU A 165 23.55 6.70 14.14
CA GLU A 165 23.79 7.02 15.56
C GLU A 165 22.73 6.37 16.46
N GLU A 166 21.46 6.45 16.06
CA GLU A 166 20.34 5.83 16.77
C GLU A 166 20.48 4.30 16.81
N ALA A 167 20.78 3.65 15.69
CA ALA A 167 20.90 2.18 15.62
C ALA A 167 22.01 1.66 16.53
N PHE A 168 23.15 2.37 16.58
CA PHE A 168 24.24 2.01 17.48
C PHE A 168 23.85 2.23 18.95
N SER A 169 23.15 3.32 19.26
CA SER A 169 22.62 3.58 20.60
C SER A 169 21.61 2.50 21.03
N ASP A 170 20.69 2.11 20.15
CA ASP A 170 19.68 1.08 20.44
C ASP A 170 20.32 -0.26 20.76
N ILE A 171 21.26 -0.70 19.93
CA ILE A 171 21.96 -1.98 20.11
C ILE A 171 22.76 -1.95 21.42
N ARG A 172 23.46 -0.86 21.72
CA ARG A 172 24.26 -0.75 22.94
C ARG A 172 23.41 -0.75 24.21
N ASN A 173 22.26 -0.10 24.16
CA ASN A 173 21.44 0.15 25.34
C ASN A 173 20.30 -0.88 25.53
N SER A 174 20.01 -1.71 24.53
CA SER A 174 18.95 -2.72 24.60
C SER A 174 19.52 -4.13 24.70
N SER A 175 19.53 -4.68 25.92
CA SER A 175 19.87 -6.09 26.15
C SER A 175 18.97 -7.04 25.36
N TYR A 176 17.71 -6.65 25.13
CA TYR A 176 16.78 -7.38 24.28
C TYR A 176 17.25 -7.44 22.81
N LEU A 177 17.69 -6.32 22.22
CA LEU A 177 18.27 -6.35 20.86
C LEU A 177 19.56 -7.14 20.83
N GLN A 178 20.45 -6.99 21.81
CA GLN A 178 21.69 -7.77 21.87
C GLN A 178 21.41 -9.29 21.87
N ASN A 179 20.42 -9.72 22.66
CA ASN A 179 20.02 -11.11 22.77
C ASN A 179 19.33 -11.63 21.50
N ILE A 180 18.36 -10.89 20.94
CA ILE A 180 17.66 -11.30 19.71
C ILE A 180 18.61 -11.38 18.52
N LEU A 181 19.52 -10.41 18.43
CA LEU A 181 20.47 -10.30 17.32
C LEU A 181 21.69 -11.19 17.52
N SER A 182 21.74 -11.97 18.62
CA SER A 182 22.86 -12.86 18.98
C SER A 182 24.22 -12.14 18.92
N LEU A 183 24.25 -10.85 19.25
CA LEU A 183 25.46 -10.03 19.18
C LEU A 183 26.36 -10.41 20.35
N LYS A 184 27.26 -11.37 20.12
CA LYS A 184 28.16 -11.93 21.14
C LYS A 184 29.09 -10.90 21.80
N ASN A 185 29.35 -9.78 21.11
CA ASN A 185 30.19 -8.69 21.58
C ASN A 185 29.56 -7.33 21.23
N ALA A 186 28.49 -6.92 21.93
CA ALA A 186 27.89 -5.60 21.72
C ALA A 186 28.87 -4.43 21.99
N ASP A 187 29.90 -4.68 22.82
CA ASP A 187 31.00 -3.76 23.10
C ASP A 187 32.15 -3.82 22.07
N CYS A 188 32.21 -4.86 21.22
CA CYS A 188 33.14 -4.81 20.07
C CYS A 188 32.63 -3.75 19.11
N LEU A 189 33.52 -2.79 18.81
CA LEU A 189 33.33 -1.73 17.83
C LEU A 189 32.49 -2.25 16.66
N ILE A 190 31.30 -1.69 16.50
CA ILE A 190 30.34 -2.02 15.44
C ILE A 190 30.98 -1.87 14.03
N GLY A 191 32.16 -1.25 13.93
CA GLY A 191 33.00 -1.23 12.73
C GLY A 191 33.85 -2.47 12.45
N ASN A 192 33.89 -3.49 13.31
CA ASN A 192 34.70 -4.71 13.11
C ASN A 192 34.00 -5.97 13.64
N ILE A 193 32.78 -6.21 13.16
CA ILE A 193 31.98 -7.38 13.50
C ILE A 193 32.58 -8.64 12.85
N GLY A 194 32.81 -9.67 13.67
CA GLY A 194 33.02 -11.05 13.20
C GLY A 194 34.30 -11.31 12.39
N LYS A 195 35.34 -10.48 12.50
CA LYS A 195 36.54 -10.53 11.62
C LYS A 195 36.17 -10.41 10.13
N SER A 196 35.19 -9.58 9.79
CA SER A 196 34.86 -9.29 8.39
C SER A 196 36.10 -8.81 7.62
N ASN A 197 36.28 -9.31 6.40
CA ASN A 197 37.39 -8.90 5.54
C ASN A 197 37.32 -7.37 5.28
N PRO A 198 38.41 -6.60 5.50
CA PRO A 198 38.44 -5.15 5.27
C PRO A 198 37.94 -4.72 3.88
N ASN A 199 38.15 -5.56 2.86
CA ASN A 199 37.73 -5.30 1.47
C ASN A 199 36.40 -5.97 1.10
N SER A 200 35.54 -6.25 2.07
CA SER A 200 34.21 -6.81 1.83
C SER A 200 33.11 -5.76 1.97
N PHE A 201 32.08 -5.91 1.16
CA PHE A 201 30.88 -5.10 1.24
C PHE A 201 29.64 -5.99 1.23
N THR A 202 28.76 -5.76 2.21
CA THR A 202 27.50 -6.50 2.34
C THR A 202 26.33 -5.52 2.17
N ILE A 203 25.63 -5.65 1.04
CA ILE A 203 24.43 -4.87 0.75
C ILE A 203 23.27 -5.45 1.55
N PHE A 204 22.51 -4.57 2.22
CA PHE A 204 21.29 -5.00 2.90
C PHE A 204 20.13 -5.13 1.91
N ASN A 205 19.37 -6.22 2.02
CA ASN A 205 18.14 -6.45 1.28
C ASN A 205 17.07 -6.99 2.24
N PRO A 206 15.97 -6.25 2.49
CA PRO A 206 14.94 -6.68 3.44
C PRO A 206 14.09 -7.86 2.94
N HIS A 207 14.16 -8.23 1.66
CA HIS A 207 13.32 -9.27 1.04
C HIS A 207 14.04 -10.59 0.82
N VAL A 208 15.36 -10.61 0.93
CA VAL A 208 16.17 -11.81 0.67
C VAL A 208 17.20 -11.95 1.75
N THR A 209 17.07 -13.00 2.56
CA THR A 209 18.13 -13.44 3.48
C THR A 209 19.30 -13.95 2.63
N PRO A 210 20.47 -13.31 2.69
CA PRO A 210 21.61 -13.72 1.89
C PRO A 210 22.15 -15.08 2.37
N LYS A 211 22.50 -15.97 1.43
CA LYS A 211 22.93 -17.35 1.72
C LYS A 211 24.26 -17.46 2.48
N LYS A 212 25.08 -16.40 2.50
CA LYS A 212 26.43 -16.38 3.08
C LYS A 212 26.77 -15.01 3.66
N VAL A 213 26.09 -14.59 4.72
CA VAL A 213 26.44 -13.38 5.47
C VAL A 213 26.65 -13.73 6.94
N ILE A 214 27.54 -12.98 7.59
CA ILE A 214 27.77 -13.09 9.02
C ILE A 214 26.49 -12.64 9.73
N PRO A 215 25.82 -13.48 10.55
CA PRO A 215 24.52 -13.17 11.16
C PRO A 215 24.49 -11.83 11.88
N GLU A 216 25.57 -11.47 12.57
CA GLU A 216 25.70 -10.20 13.29
C GLU A 216 25.66 -8.97 12.35
N ILE A 217 26.21 -9.07 11.14
CA ILE A 217 26.16 -8.01 10.12
C ILE A 217 24.74 -7.86 9.57
N GLU A 218 24.06 -8.98 9.32
CA GLU A 218 22.67 -8.96 8.86
C GLU A 218 21.75 -8.34 9.92
N ALA A 219 21.93 -8.75 11.17
CA ALA A 219 21.20 -8.24 12.31
C ALA A 219 21.42 -6.73 12.53
N LEU A 220 22.65 -6.25 12.42
CA LEU A 220 22.95 -4.82 12.49
C LEU A 220 22.29 -4.05 11.34
N ASN A 221 22.45 -4.51 10.10
CA ASN A 221 21.82 -3.89 8.94
C ASN A 221 20.29 -3.86 9.09
N ARG A 222 19.71 -4.87 9.73
CA ARG A 222 18.28 -4.90 10.03
C ARG A 222 17.86 -3.79 10.99
N VAL A 223 18.59 -3.57 12.09
CA VAL A 223 18.28 -2.46 13.01
C VAL A 223 18.39 -1.10 12.31
N VAL A 224 19.44 -0.91 11.50
CA VAL A 224 19.62 0.30 10.67
C VAL A 224 18.44 0.49 9.72
N PHE A 225 17.98 -0.60 9.09
CA PHE A 225 16.82 -0.59 8.21
C PHE A 225 15.55 -0.14 8.94
N GLU A 226 15.25 -0.74 10.10
CA GLU A 226 14.06 -0.36 10.86
C GLU A 226 14.12 1.10 11.28
N ASN A 227 15.27 1.59 11.75
CA ASN A 227 15.43 3.00 12.12
C ASN A 227 15.26 3.94 10.92
N LEU A 228 15.72 3.53 9.73
CA LEU A 228 15.45 4.25 8.50
C LEU A 228 13.94 4.32 8.23
N LEU A 229 13.22 3.22 8.40
CA LEU A 229 11.76 3.20 8.22
C LEU A 229 11.04 4.13 9.20
N LEU A 230 11.44 4.13 10.48
CA LEU A 230 10.88 5.03 11.48
C LEU A 230 11.16 6.50 11.13
N SER A 231 12.37 6.78 10.65
CA SER A 231 12.77 8.13 10.24
C SER A 231 11.97 8.62 9.03
N ILE A 232 11.76 7.76 8.03
CA ILE A 232 10.88 8.05 6.90
C ILE A 232 9.44 8.27 7.38
N GLY A 233 8.96 7.41 8.29
CA GLY A 233 7.65 7.56 8.93
C GLY A 233 7.50 8.92 9.62
N GLY A 234 8.50 9.36 10.38
CA GLY A 234 8.54 10.68 11.01
C GLY A 234 8.48 11.83 10.02
N HIS A 235 9.31 11.80 8.96
CA HIS A 235 9.34 12.84 7.92
C HIS A 235 8.04 12.93 7.12
N THR A 236 7.35 11.82 6.95
CA THR A 236 6.07 11.74 6.23
C THR A 236 4.84 11.83 7.14
N GLN A 237 5.08 11.94 8.46
CA GLN A 237 4.07 11.92 9.52
C GLN A 237 3.14 10.70 9.40
N ALA A 238 3.70 9.54 9.03
CA ALA A 238 2.99 8.28 9.00
C ALA A 238 2.58 7.89 10.43
N THR A 239 1.32 7.51 10.60
CA THR A 239 0.76 7.08 11.88
C THR A 239 0.75 5.56 12.02
N ALA A 240 0.91 4.84 10.91
CA ALA A 240 1.01 3.39 10.85
C ALA A 240 2.11 2.94 9.88
N LEU A 241 2.68 1.76 10.13
CA LEU A 241 3.73 1.18 9.31
C LEU A 241 3.44 -0.28 8.99
N THR A 242 3.69 -0.69 7.75
CA THR A 242 3.75 -2.11 7.37
C THR A 242 5.20 -2.60 7.42
N GLY A 243 5.46 -3.61 8.25
CA GLY A 243 6.73 -4.31 8.37
C GLY A 243 6.52 -5.78 8.71
N ASP A 244 7.61 -6.53 8.88
CA ASP A 244 7.55 -7.95 9.25
C ASP A 244 7.76 -8.17 10.77
N ASN A 245 7.92 -9.43 11.20
CA ASN A 245 8.15 -9.77 12.60
C ASN A 245 9.43 -9.14 13.19
N SER A 246 10.43 -8.88 12.36
CA SER A 246 11.67 -8.22 12.78
C SER A 246 11.41 -6.74 13.02
N THR A 247 10.59 -6.10 12.18
CA THR A 247 10.11 -4.73 12.42
C THR A 247 9.39 -4.61 13.76
N LEU A 248 8.47 -5.54 14.05
CA LEU A 248 7.79 -5.59 15.35
C LEU A 248 8.77 -5.78 16.51
N SER A 249 9.77 -6.64 16.33
CA SER A 249 10.78 -6.91 17.37
C SER A 249 11.60 -5.67 17.70
N VAL A 250 12.06 -4.92 16.69
CA VAL A 250 12.81 -3.67 16.91
C VAL A 250 11.92 -2.57 17.49
N LEU A 251 10.66 -2.46 17.02
CA LEU A 251 9.68 -1.53 17.58
C LEU A 251 9.37 -1.79 19.06
N ASN A 252 9.21 -3.06 19.43
CA ASN A 252 9.00 -3.48 20.82
C ASN A 252 10.24 -3.17 21.67
N ALA A 253 11.44 -3.41 21.14
CA ALA A 253 12.70 -3.09 21.83
C ALA A 253 12.86 -1.59 22.11
N LYS A 254 12.34 -0.75 21.21
CA LYS A 254 12.35 0.71 21.33
C LYS A 254 11.26 1.28 22.24
N GLY A 255 10.40 0.43 22.83
CA GLY A 255 9.35 0.89 23.73
C GLY A 255 8.31 1.77 23.02
N GLN A 256 7.87 1.35 21.83
CA GLN A 256 6.72 1.83 21.05
C GLN A 256 6.66 3.34 20.75
N ARG A 257 6.92 3.70 19.48
CA ARG A 257 6.63 5.05 18.94
C ARG A 257 5.82 5.09 17.63
N ILE A 258 5.42 3.95 17.05
CA ILE A 258 4.57 3.92 15.85
C ILE A 258 3.56 2.77 15.99
N GLY A 259 2.28 3.04 15.73
CA GLY A 259 1.23 2.02 15.71
C GLY A 259 1.53 0.96 14.65
N PHE A 260 2.01 -0.20 15.08
CA PHE A 260 2.17 -1.37 14.22
C PHE A 260 0.82 -2.06 14.12
N SER A 261 0.28 -2.19 12.90
CA SER A 261 -1.06 -2.78 12.72
C SER A 261 -1.09 -3.80 11.58
N PRO A 262 -0.57 -5.02 11.80
CA PRO A 262 -1.11 -6.24 11.19
C PRO A 262 -2.57 -6.47 11.62
N GLN A 263 -2.93 -6.01 12.83
CA GLN A 263 -4.23 -6.24 13.46
C GLN A 263 -5.36 -5.52 12.73
N GLY A 264 -5.12 -4.33 12.16
CA GLY A 264 -6.16 -3.56 11.46
C GLY A 264 -6.67 -4.23 10.19
N ARG A 265 -5.81 -4.98 9.48
CA ARG A 265 -6.22 -5.79 8.32
C ARG A 265 -7.11 -6.95 8.76
N LYS A 266 -6.68 -7.70 9.79
CA LYS A 266 -7.45 -8.80 10.35
C LYS A 266 -8.80 -8.31 10.89
N ALA A 267 -8.79 -7.19 11.61
CA ALA A 267 -10.01 -6.54 12.09
C ALA A 267 -10.93 -6.18 10.91
N PHE A 268 -10.43 -5.56 9.84
CA PHE A 268 -11.27 -5.21 8.69
C PHE A 268 -11.85 -6.43 7.96
N ALA A 269 -11.10 -7.52 7.82
CA ALA A 269 -11.61 -8.78 7.28
C ALA A 269 -12.70 -9.39 8.19
N ASP A 270 -12.48 -9.36 9.50
CA ASP A 270 -13.45 -9.84 10.49
C ASP A 270 -14.72 -8.96 10.51
N LEU A 271 -14.59 -7.64 10.35
CA LEU A 271 -15.71 -6.71 10.22
C LEU A 271 -16.55 -7.01 8.96
N GLN A 272 -15.92 -7.26 7.82
CA GLN A 272 -16.62 -7.66 6.60
C GLN A 272 -17.40 -8.98 6.83
N LYS A 273 -16.76 -9.96 7.48
CA LYS A 273 -17.38 -11.24 7.81
C LYS A 273 -18.60 -11.09 8.73
N ILE A 274 -18.50 -10.26 9.78
CA ILE A 274 -19.60 -9.99 10.72
C ILE A 274 -20.83 -9.41 9.99
N ASN A 275 -20.60 -8.57 8.98
CA ASN A 275 -21.66 -7.91 8.23
C ASN A 275 -22.14 -8.70 6.99
N GLY A 276 -21.57 -9.88 6.75
CA GLY A 276 -21.82 -10.66 5.54
C GLY A 276 -21.48 -9.89 4.26
N VAL A 277 -20.44 -9.06 4.31
CA VAL A 277 -19.83 -8.40 3.15
C VAL A 277 -18.77 -9.36 2.60
N PRO A 278 -18.83 -9.73 1.31
CA PRO A 278 -17.74 -10.48 0.69
C PRO A 278 -16.42 -9.72 0.80
N ASP A 279 -15.30 -10.44 0.93
CA ASP A 279 -13.99 -9.81 1.08
C ASP A 279 -13.64 -8.95 -0.15
N ILE A 280 -13.58 -7.64 0.06
CA ILE A 280 -13.33 -6.63 -0.98
C ILE A 280 -11.93 -6.80 -1.58
N GLY A 281 -10.93 -7.17 -0.77
CA GLY A 281 -9.56 -7.42 -1.21
C GLY A 281 -9.50 -8.62 -2.15
N LEU A 282 -10.16 -9.71 -1.78
CA LEU A 282 -10.28 -10.89 -2.65
C LEU A 282 -11.06 -10.56 -3.94
N ALA A 283 -12.15 -9.80 -3.85
CA ALA A 283 -12.94 -9.39 -5.01
C ALA A 283 -12.12 -8.53 -6.00
N PHE A 284 -11.27 -7.63 -5.49
CA PHE A 284 -10.36 -6.86 -6.34
C PHE A 284 -9.26 -7.74 -6.95
N SER A 285 -8.64 -8.63 -6.16
CA SER A 285 -7.59 -9.53 -6.65
C SER A 285 -8.08 -10.50 -7.74
N SER A 286 -9.35 -10.91 -7.66
CA SER A 286 -10.02 -11.75 -8.64
C SER A 286 -10.59 -10.98 -9.84
N LYS A 287 -10.36 -9.66 -9.90
CA LYS A 287 -10.87 -8.72 -10.92
C LYS A 287 -12.39 -8.66 -11.00
N GLN A 288 -13.10 -9.08 -9.95
CA GLN A 288 -14.53 -8.84 -9.82
C GLN A 288 -14.79 -7.36 -9.62
N LEU A 289 -14.04 -6.71 -8.72
CA LEU A 289 -14.06 -5.25 -8.57
C LEU A 289 -12.98 -4.59 -9.44
N SER A 290 -13.35 -3.47 -10.07
CA SER A 290 -12.42 -2.59 -10.77
C SER A 290 -11.81 -1.53 -9.83
N ALA A 291 -10.66 -0.98 -10.21
CA ALA A 291 -10.01 0.11 -9.45
C ALA A 291 -10.89 1.37 -9.34
N ALA A 292 -11.73 1.64 -10.35
CA ALA A 292 -12.70 2.74 -10.32
C ALA A 292 -13.75 2.52 -9.22
N GLN A 293 -14.30 1.31 -9.10
CA GLN A 293 -15.26 0.99 -8.04
C GLN A 293 -14.62 1.07 -6.64
N ILE A 294 -13.35 0.68 -6.49
CA ILE A 294 -12.60 0.86 -5.23
C ILE A 294 -12.43 2.35 -4.92
N PHE A 295 -12.10 3.17 -5.92
CA PHE A 295 -11.96 4.61 -5.76
C PHE A 295 -13.28 5.29 -5.40
N ASP A 296 -14.39 4.89 -6.00
CA ASP A 296 -15.73 5.40 -5.70
C ASP A 296 -16.16 5.01 -4.27
N LEU A 297 -15.92 3.76 -3.87
CA LEU A 297 -16.16 3.29 -2.50
C LEU A 297 -15.34 4.11 -1.49
N ARG A 298 -14.05 4.32 -1.76
CA ARG A 298 -13.16 5.12 -0.92
C ARG A 298 -13.65 6.56 -0.76
N SER A 299 -14.11 7.15 -1.85
CA SER A 299 -14.48 8.56 -1.94
C SER A 299 -15.87 8.83 -1.34
N SER A 300 -16.59 7.78 -0.91
CA SER A 300 -17.89 7.94 -0.27
C SER A 300 -17.77 8.57 1.12
N GLU A 301 -18.82 9.29 1.52
CA GLU A 301 -18.93 9.87 2.86
C GLU A 301 -18.87 8.76 3.94
N HIS A 302 -19.45 7.59 3.67
CA HIS A 302 -19.42 6.44 4.57
C HIS A 302 -18.01 5.87 4.77
N ALA A 303 -17.18 5.85 3.73
CA ALA A 303 -15.79 5.43 3.86
C ALA A 303 -14.95 6.46 4.64
N ALA A 304 -15.24 7.76 4.50
CA ALA A 304 -14.63 8.78 5.35
C ALA A 304 -15.03 8.61 6.82
N ASP A 305 -16.31 8.33 7.08
CA ASP A 305 -16.83 8.08 8.44
C ASP A 305 -16.21 6.82 9.08
N LEU A 306 -16.07 5.74 8.32
CA LEU A 306 -15.37 4.53 8.78
C LEU A 306 -13.92 4.85 9.18
N ARG A 307 -13.19 5.62 8.37
CA ARG A 307 -11.81 6.01 8.68
C ARG A 307 -11.74 6.87 9.94
N ILE A 308 -12.65 7.83 10.09
CA ILE A 308 -12.73 8.66 11.30
C ILE A 308 -13.08 7.80 12.53
N TRP A 309 -13.94 6.80 12.39
CA TRP A 309 -14.27 5.87 13.46
C TRP A 309 -13.07 4.98 13.85
N LEU A 310 -12.30 4.50 12.86
CA LEU A 310 -11.07 3.73 13.09
C LEU A 310 -10.02 4.56 13.83
N ASP A 311 -9.81 5.81 13.42
CA ASP A 311 -8.83 6.75 13.99
C ASP A 311 -9.11 7.12 15.46
N LYS A 312 -10.37 6.98 15.91
CA LYS A 312 -10.75 7.16 17.32
C LYS A 312 -10.35 5.99 18.24
N GLY A 313 -9.89 4.87 17.68
CA GLY A 313 -9.42 3.73 18.46
C GLY A 313 -8.06 3.96 19.10
N SER A 314 -7.71 3.17 20.10
CA SER A 314 -6.34 3.14 20.60
C SER A 314 -5.38 2.70 19.48
N PRO A 315 -4.21 3.34 19.32
CA PRO A 315 -3.16 2.88 18.40
C PRO A 315 -2.65 1.46 18.69
N THR A 316 -2.89 0.95 19.90
CA THR A 316 -2.48 -0.38 20.36
C THR A 316 -3.63 -1.38 20.43
N GLU A 317 -4.84 -1.01 19.99
CA GLU A 317 -6.00 -1.91 20.04
C GLU A 317 -5.73 -3.21 19.26
N GLU A 318 -6.00 -4.35 19.89
CA GLU A 318 -6.00 -5.62 19.17
C GLU A 318 -7.19 -5.72 18.21
N ALA A 319 -7.12 -6.64 17.25
CA ALA A 319 -8.21 -6.85 16.28
C ALA A 319 -9.54 -7.21 16.99
N THR A 320 -9.45 -8.00 18.07
CA THR A 320 -10.58 -8.39 18.92
C THR A 320 -11.23 -7.19 19.62
N GLU A 321 -10.43 -6.24 20.09
CA GLU A 321 -10.91 -5.01 20.74
C GLU A 321 -11.58 -4.07 19.73
N THR A 322 -10.99 -3.94 18.54
CA THR A 322 -11.60 -3.19 17.42
C THR A 322 -12.96 -3.77 17.04
N ILE A 323 -13.08 -5.11 16.99
CA ILE A 323 -14.34 -5.80 16.72
C ILE A 323 -15.34 -5.58 17.85
N ALA A 324 -14.93 -5.66 19.12
CA ALA A 324 -15.80 -5.42 20.26
C ALA A 324 -16.37 -4.00 20.22
N ARG A 325 -15.54 -2.99 19.97
CA ARG A 325 -15.93 -1.59 19.80
C ARG A 325 -16.89 -1.41 18.61
N TYR A 326 -16.67 -2.13 17.53
CA TYR A 326 -17.59 -2.13 16.39
C TYR A 326 -18.96 -2.72 16.77
N ILE A 327 -18.97 -3.89 17.40
CA ILE A 327 -20.19 -4.56 17.87
C ILE A 327 -20.96 -3.65 18.84
N GLU A 328 -20.27 -2.95 19.74
CA GLU A 328 -20.89 -1.98 20.64
C GLU A 328 -21.49 -0.79 19.87
N THR A 329 -20.77 -0.28 18.88
CA THR A 329 -21.22 0.83 18.02
C THR A 329 -22.51 0.47 17.28
N ILE A 330 -22.63 -0.77 16.77
CA ILE A 330 -23.84 -1.23 16.06
C ILE A 330 -24.97 -1.70 17.00
N LYS A 331 -24.65 -2.17 18.22
CA LYS A 331 -25.64 -2.62 19.23
C LYS A 331 -26.32 -1.48 19.96
N ASN A 332 -25.69 -0.31 19.98
CA ASN A 332 -26.28 0.94 20.42
C ASN A 332 -26.62 1.81 19.20
N PRO A 333 -27.49 1.34 18.27
CA PRO A 333 -27.86 2.14 17.13
C PRO A 333 -28.50 3.41 17.66
N SER A 334 -28.06 4.55 17.11
CA SER A 334 -28.60 5.85 17.52
C SER A 334 -30.12 5.85 17.35
N LEU A 335 -30.82 6.71 18.11
CA LEU A 335 -32.29 6.86 18.00
C LEU A 335 -32.73 7.06 16.54
N VAL A 336 -31.86 7.59 15.68
CA VAL A 336 -32.13 7.86 14.26
C VAL A 336 -32.12 6.60 13.39
N GLU A 337 -31.33 5.56 13.71
CA GLU A 337 -31.37 4.26 13.02
C GLU A 337 -32.59 3.41 13.44
N ARG A 338 -33.17 3.69 14.62
CA ARG A 338 -34.43 3.08 15.08
C ARG A 338 -35.65 3.69 14.40
N TRP A 339 -35.54 4.90 13.87
CA TRP A 339 -36.64 5.59 13.20
C TRP A 339 -36.64 5.25 11.72
N PRO A 340 -37.73 4.72 11.15
CA PRO A 340 -37.82 4.53 9.72
C PRO A 340 -37.70 5.90 9.07
N VAL A 341 -36.66 6.13 8.28
CA VAL A 341 -36.44 7.37 7.49
C VAL A 341 -37.70 7.76 6.68
N LYS A 342 -38.54 6.77 6.33
CA LYS A 342 -39.86 6.96 5.72
C LYS A 342 -40.83 7.80 6.58
N ILE A 343 -40.81 7.67 7.91
CA ILE A 343 -41.68 8.41 8.84
C ILE A 343 -41.24 9.87 8.95
N LEU A 344 -39.93 10.14 8.99
CA LEU A 344 -39.43 11.53 9.02
C LEU A 344 -39.71 12.25 7.70
N ARG A 345 -39.52 11.56 6.57
CA ARG A 345 -39.90 12.07 5.24
C ARG A 345 -41.40 12.32 5.13
N PHE A 346 -42.23 11.49 5.77
CA PHE A 346 -43.67 11.72 5.85
C PHE A 346 -44.03 12.90 6.76
N ALA A 347 -43.37 13.03 7.91
CA ALA A 347 -43.62 14.10 8.87
C ALA A 347 -43.25 15.46 8.28
N ILE A 348 -42.08 15.58 7.66
CA ILE A 348 -41.61 16.81 7.01
C ILE A 348 -42.53 17.19 5.83
N THR A 349 -42.90 16.22 4.99
CA THR A 349 -43.84 16.43 3.88
C THR A 349 -45.26 16.78 4.36
N ALA A 350 -45.70 16.24 5.49
CA ALA A 350 -47.01 16.48 6.07
C ALA A 350 -47.11 17.81 6.84
N THR A 351 -46.02 18.32 7.43
CA THR A 351 -45.99 19.67 8.02
C THR A 351 -45.87 20.78 6.98
N TRP A 352 -45.45 20.48 5.75
CA TRP A 352 -45.26 21.49 4.69
C TRP A 352 -46.37 21.55 3.65
N SER A 353 -47.25 20.55 3.57
CA SER A 353 -48.44 20.60 2.69
C SER A 353 -49.52 21.59 3.15
N THR A 354 -49.31 22.27 4.28
CA THR A 354 -50.19 23.33 4.82
C THR A 354 -49.70 24.74 4.53
N LEU A 355 -48.56 24.93 3.84
CA LEU A 355 -48.02 26.24 3.49
C LEU A 355 -47.72 26.30 1.98
N GLU A 356 -48.11 27.43 1.38
CA GLU A 356 -48.30 27.71 -0.05
C GLU A 356 -47.20 27.31 -1.07
N PRO A 357 -47.51 27.26 -2.39
CA PRO A 357 -46.73 26.57 -3.43
C PRO A 357 -45.43 27.23 -3.91
N VAL A 358 -44.94 28.31 -3.29
CA VAL A 358 -43.95 29.21 -3.94
C VAL A 358 -42.49 29.00 -3.46
N THR A 359 -42.20 28.11 -2.51
CA THR A 359 -40.84 27.94 -1.94
C THR A 359 -40.05 26.73 -2.46
N GLY A 360 -40.38 26.23 -3.65
CA GLY A 360 -39.88 24.94 -4.20
C GLY A 360 -38.38 24.82 -4.49
N ILE A 361 -37.58 25.89 -4.39
CA ILE A 361 -36.13 25.85 -4.70
C ILE A 361 -35.25 26.09 -3.46
N ALA A 362 -35.78 26.71 -2.40
CA ALA A 362 -35.03 26.89 -1.14
C ALA A 362 -35.10 25.66 -0.21
N ALA A 363 -36.11 24.80 -0.39
CA ALA A 363 -36.35 23.65 0.47
C ALA A 363 -35.27 22.57 0.36
N THR A 364 -34.74 22.29 -0.84
CA THR A 364 -33.75 21.22 -1.06
C THR A 364 -32.37 21.50 -0.45
N ALA A 365 -31.99 22.77 -0.31
CA ALA A 365 -30.72 23.16 0.32
C ALA A 365 -30.78 23.09 1.85
N ILE A 366 -31.92 23.47 2.44
CA ILE A 366 -32.15 23.43 3.89
C ILE A 366 -32.33 21.98 4.37
N ASP A 367 -33.02 21.15 3.58
CA ASP A 367 -33.25 19.74 3.88
C ASP A 367 -31.90 18.99 3.96
N ASN A 368 -30.99 19.19 3.00
CA ASN A 368 -29.65 18.60 3.09
C ASN A 368 -28.81 19.12 4.27
N PHE A 369 -28.91 20.40 4.64
CA PHE A 369 -28.12 20.95 5.74
C PHE A 369 -28.60 20.46 7.12
N TYR A 370 -29.92 20.47 7.35
CA TYR A 370 -30.50 19.99 8.61
C TYR A 370 -30.45 18.47 8.71
N LEU A 371 -30.75 17.73 7.64
CA LEU A 371 -30.56 16.29 7.63
C LEU A 371 -29.08 15.94 7.84
N LYS A 372 -28.11 16.61 7.21
CA LYS A 372 -26.68 16.36 7.46
C LYS A 372 -26.25 16.68 8.90
N LYS A 373 -26.88 17.67 9.55
CA LYS A 373 -26.63 18.01 10.97
C LYS A 373 -27.30 17.01 11.93
N LEU A 374 -28.51 16.53 11.61
CA LEU A 374 -29.28 15.54 12.39
C LEU A 374 -28.77 14.10 12.19
N TYR A 375 -28.29 13.76 10.99
CA TYR A 375 -27.70 12.48 10.58
C TYR A 375 -26.17 12.49 10.63
N SER A 376 -25.55 13.45 11.34
CA SER A 376 -24.09 13.58 11.49
C SER A 376 -23.40 12.41 12.22
N HIS A 377 -24.12 11.30 12.46
CA HIS A 377 -23.62 10.15 13.19
C HIS A 377 -22.94 9.16 12.26
N LYS A 378 -21.62 9.18 12.36
CA LYS A 378 -20.60 8.43 11.62
C LYS A 378 -20.66 6.94 11.96
N SER A 379 -21.67 6.23 11.48
CA SER A 379 -21.82 4.79 11.72
C SER A 379 -20.96 3.98 10.73
N PRO A 380 -19.99 3.18 11.20
CA PRO A 380 -19.16 2.35 10.32
C PRO A 380 -19.97 1.23 9.61
N ASP A 381 -21.20 0.94 10.03
CA ASP A 381 -22.11 -0.02 9.38
C ASP A 381 -22.59 0.45 8.00
N LEU A 382 -22.78 1.77 7.80
CA LEU A 382 -23.25 2.31 6.52
C LEU A 382 -22.26 2.02 5.38
N PHE A 383 -20.96 2.05 5.67
CA PHE A 383 -19.93 1.64 4.72
C PHE A 383 -20.05 0.16 4.36
N MET A 384 -20.26 -0.71 5.35
CA MET A 384 -20.39 -2.16 5.12
C MET A 384 -21.61 -2.48 4.24
N ARG A 385 -22.73 -1.80 4.47
CA ARG A 385 -23.92 -1.91 3.61
C ARG A 385 -23.64 -1.43 2.18
N GLN A 386 -22.96 -0.30 2.02
CA GLN A 386 -22.59 0.22 0.70
C GLN A 386 -21.66 -0.76 -0.03
N ALA A 387 -20.62 -1.26 0.63
CA ALA A 387 -19.69 -2.23 0.08
C ALA A 387 -20.40 -3.51 -0.37
N LYS A 388 -21.34 -4.02 0.45
CA LYS A 388 -22.17 -5.16 0.09
C LYS A 388 -22.97 -4.92 -1.19
N ILE A 389 -23.64 -3.77 -1.31
CA ILE A 389 -24.43 -3.40 -2.48
C ILE A 389 -23.56 -3.35 -3.73
N VAL A 390 -22.38 -2.71 -3.65
CA VAL A 390 -21.45 -2.64 -4.78
C VAL A 390 -21.00 -4.04 -5.20
N LEU A 391 -20.63 -4.90 -4.24
CA LEU A 391 -20.21 -6.27 -4.52
C LEU A 391 -21.33 -7.13 -5.11
N THR A 392 -22.56 -7.04 -4.60
CA THR A 392 -23.70 -7.84 -5.12
C THR A 392 -24.17 -7.38 -6.48
N ASN A 393 -24.01 -6.09 -6.80
CA ASN A 393 -24.42 -5.52 -8.09
C ASN A 393 -23.31 -5.55 -9.13
N THR A 394 -22.09 -5.93 -8.74
CA THR A 394 -21.00 -6.08 -9.68
C THR A 394 -21.20 -7.38 -10.46
N PRO A 395 -21.35 -7.32 -11.80
CA PRO A 395 -21.60 -8.51 -12.58
C PRO A 395 -20.41 -9.46 -12.43
N VAL A 396 -20.66 -10.66 -11.90
CA VAL A 396 -19.65 -11.71 -11.87
C VAL A 396 -19.36 -12.06 -13.33
N ILE A 397 -18.18 -11.69 -13.81
CA ILE A 397 -17.71 -12.13 -15.13
C ILE A 397 -17.46 -13.63 -15.01
N HIS A 398 -18.48 -14.41 -15.33
CA HIS A 398 -18.32 -15.85 -15.44
C HIS A 398 -17.33 -16.12 -16.58
N PRO A 399 -16.38 -17.06 -16.40
CA PRO A 399 -15.60 -17.53 -17.53
C PRO A 399 -16.58 -17.92 -18.64
N PRO A 400 -16.28 -17.60 -19.91
CA PRO A 400 -17.19 -17.91 -21.00
C PRO A 400 -17.57 -19.38 -20.88
N ILE A 401 -18.87 -19.67 -20.78
CA ILE A 401 -19.36 -21.03 -20.77
C ILE A 401 -18.74 -21.67 -22.01
N ARG A 402 -17.78 -22.57 -21.80
CA ARG A 402 -17.19 -23.36 -22.88
C ARG A 402 -18.29 -24.31 -23.35
N LYS A 403 -19.24 -23.80 -24.12
CA LYS A 403 -20.09 -24.64 -24.95
C LYS A 403 -19.10 -25.46 -25.77
N GLY A 404 -19.16 -26.79 -25.61
CA GLY A 404 -18.31 -27.69 -26.39
C GLY A 404 -18.32 -27.23 -27.83
N ARG A 405 -17.13 -27.13 -28.43
CA ARG A 405 -16.97 -26.62 -29.80
C ARG A 405 -17.99 -27.32 -30.70
N ASP A 406 -18.72 -26.55 -31.51
CA ASP A 406 -19.72 -27.12 -32.41
C ASP A 406 -19.08 -28.26 -33.21
N ARG A 407 -19.58 -29.47 -32.98
CA ARG A 407 -19.10 -30.71 -33.58
C ARG A 407 -19.13 -30.64 -35.12
N ASN A 408 -19.97 -29.77 -35.67
CA ASN A 408 -20.10 -29.57 -37.11
C ASN A 408 -19.29 -28.40 -37.68
N ALA A 409 -18.66 -27.56 -36.85
CA ALA A 409 -17.79 -26.49 -37.33
C ALA A 409 -16.52 -27.03 -37.98
N VAL A 410 -15.92 -26.26 -38.89
CA VAL A 410 -14.64 -26.62 -39.54
C VAL A 410 -13.53 -26.71 -38.48
N CYS A 411 -12.73 -27.77 -38.56
CA CYS A 411 -11.65 -28.05 -37.63
C CYS A 411 -10.53 -26.99 -37.76
N SER A 412 -10.02 -26.48 -36.63
CA SER A 412 -8.94 -25.47 -36.65
C SER A 412 -7.56 -26.01 -36.98
N CYS A 413 -7.39 -27.31 -37.21
CA CYS A 413 -6.12 -27.85 -37.70
C CYS A 413 -5.90 -27.56 -39.20
N GLY A 414 -6.82 -26.84 -39.86
CA GLY A 414 -6.72 -26.49 -41.28
C GLY A 414 -7.10 -27.62 -42.24
N SER A 415 -7.64 -28.74 -41.76
CA SER A 415 -7.96 -29.90 -42.62
C SER A 415 -9.20 -29.72 -43.50
N GLY A 416 -9.98 -28.66 -43.31
CA GLY A 416 -11.29 -28.46 -43.97
C GLY A 416 -12.39 -29.43 -43.52
N LYS A 417 -12.09 -30.42 -42.66
CA LYS A 417 -13.06 -31.39 -42.14
C LYS A 417 -13.81 -30.84 -40.92
N LYS A 418 -15.02 -31.37 -40.64
CA LYS A 418 -15.78 -31.04 -39.42
C LYS A 418 -15.00 -31.47 -38.17
N TYR A 419 -15.13 -30.70 -37.09
CA TYR A 419 -14.38 -30.93 -35.84
C TYR A 419 -14.55 -32.37 -35.32
N LYS A 420 -15.78 -32.91 -35.33
CA LYS A 420 -16.09 -34.28 -34.88
C LYS A 420 -15.48 -35.42 -35.69
N THR A 421 -15.03 -35.16 -36.91
CA THR A 421 -14.40 -36.16 -37.80
C THR A 421 -12.90 -35.95 -37.93
N CYS A 422 -12.33 -35.03 -37.15
CA CYS A 422 -10.92 -34.68 -37.24
C CYS A 422 -10.25 -34.71 -35.87
N CYS A 423 -10.43 -33.66 -35.05
CA CYS A 423 -9.76 -33.55 -33.75
C CYS A 423 -10.70 -33.65 -32.55
N GLY A 424 -12.01 -33.62 -32.77
CA GLY A 424 -13.01 -33.91 -31.75
C GLY A 424 -13.27 -35.41 -31.73
N ILE A 425 -12.61 -36.12 -30.81
CA ILE A 425 -12.88 -37.52 -30.48
C ILE A 425 -14.37 -37.69 -30.14
#